data_AF-A0A091HGJ2-F1
#
_entry.id   AF-A0A091HGJ2-F1
#
_cell.length_a   1.000
_cell.length_b   1.000
_cell.length_c   1.000
_cell.angle_alpha   90.00
_cell.angle_beta   90.00
_cell.angle_gamma   90.00
#
_symmetry.space_group_name_H-M   'P 1'
#
loop_
_entity.id
_entity.type
_entity.pdbx_description
1 polymer ?
#
loop_
_entity_poly.entity_id
_entity_poly.type
_entity_poly.pdbx_seq_one_letter_code
_entity_poly.pdbx_strand_id
1 'polypeptide(L)' 'GFMRAPGNEVQCTQAGGTCSTDRCPLPNTRSFGRCQQGVPCCRTV' A
#
# COMPACT_ATOMS: atom_id res chain seq x y z
N GLY A 1 15.42 -1.87 10.01
CA GLY A 1 14.37 -2.83 10.41
C GLY A 1 13.45 -3.04 9.21
N PHE A 2 13.23 -4.28 8.81
CA PHE A 2 12.40 -4.61 7.65
C PHE A 2 10.92 -4.37 8.00
N MET A 3 10.38 -3.20 7.65
CA MET A 3 8.94 -2.95 7.73
C MET A 3 8.24 -4.02 6.91
N ARG A 4 7.47 -4.90 7.56
CA ARG A 4 6.68 -5.93 6.87
C ARG A 4 5.73 -5.23 5.91
N ALA A 5 5.67 -5.72 4.68
CA ALA A 5 4.70 -5.24 3.70
C ALA A 5 3.28 -5.43 4.27
N PRO A 6 2.40 -4.42 4.22
CA PRO A 6 1.02 -4.55 4.63
C PRO A 6 0.35 -5.66 3.82
N GLY A 7 -0.40 -6.51 4.52
CA GLY A 7 -1.21 -7.58 3.93
C GLY A 7 -2.71 -7.36 4.10
N ASN A 8 -3.12 -6.29 4.76
CA ASN A 8 -4.51 -5.90 4.92
C ASN A 8 -4.68 -4.36 4.83
N GLU A 9 -5.92 -3.90 4.62
CA GLU A 9 -6.27 -2.48 4.57
C GLU A 9 -5.82 -1.73 5.83
N VAL A 10 -6.04 -2.32 7.00
CA VAL A 10 -5.69 -1.69 8.29
C VAL A 10 -4.18 -1.41 8.38
N GLN A 11 -3.34 -2.36 7.98
CA GLN A 11 -1.89 -2.18 7.95
C GLN A 11 -1.47 -1.14 6.89
N CYS A 12 -2.16 -1.10 5.75
CA CYS A 12 -1.88 -0.09 4.72
C CYS A 12 -2.15 1.32 5.26
N THR A 13 -3.30 1.53 5.87
CA THR A 13 -3.70 2.81 6.48
C THR A 13 -2.79 3.19 7.65
N GLN A 14 -2.43 2.24 8.52
CA GLN A 14 -1.47 2.48 9.60
C GLN A 14 -0.07 2.85 9.10
N ALA A 15 0.33 2.34 7.93
CA ALA A 15 1.59 2.69 7.32
C ALA A 15 1.56 4.05 6.58
N GLY A 16 0.44 4.78 6.61
CA GLY A 16 0.24 6.03 5.87
C GLY A 16 0.04 5.81 4.36
N GLY A 17 -0.41 4.61 3.98
CA GLY A 17 -0.76 4.26 2.61
C GLY A 17 -2.27 4.28 2.38
N THR A 18 -2.65 4.11 1.11
CA THR A 18 -4.02 3.99 0.64
C THR A 18 -4.14 2.78 -0.27
N CYS A 19 -5.25 2.07 -0.17
CA CYS A 19 -5.55 0.92 -1.02
C CYS A 19 -5.98 1.41 -2.41
N SER A 20 -5.27 0.96 -3.44
CA SER A 20 -5.62 1.24 -4.83
C SER A 20 -5.88 -0.08 -5.54
N THR A 21 -6.99 -0.19 -6.27
CA THR A 21 -7.44 -1.44 -6.89
C THR A 21 -6.65 -1.85 -8.13
N ASP A 22 -5.91 -0.94 -8.75
CA ASP A 22 -5.28 -1.19 -10.05
C ASP A 22 -3.77 -0.87 -10.02
N ARG A 23 -3.42 0.42 -9.97
CA ARG A 23 -2.04 0.90 -9.83
C ARG A 23 -2.02 2.20 -9.04
N CYS A 24 -0.93 2.41 -8.30
CA CYS A 24 -0.69 3.67 -7.61
C CYS A 24 -0.53 4.80 -8.66
N PRO A 25 -1.47 5.75 -8.76
CA PRO A 25 -1.52 6.67 -9.89
C PRO A 25 -0.55 7.85 -9.74
N LEU A 26 0.01 8.07 -8.55
CA LEU A 26 0.88 9.21 -8.29
C LEU A 26 2.36 8.83 -8.49
N PRO A 27 3.17 9.69 -9.15
CA PRO A 27 4.60 9.47 -9.34
C PRO A 27 5.38 9.38 -8.02
N ASN A 28 4.86 9.99 -6.95
CA ASN A 28 5.44 9.93 -5.61
C ASN A 28 4.85 8.80 -4.74
N THR A 29 4.02 7.92 -5.30
CA THR A 29 3.44 6.79 -4.56
C THR A 29 4.01 5.47 -5.07
N ARG A 30 4.40 4.60 -4.14
CA ARG A 30 4.94 3.28 -4.43
C ARG A 30 4.04 2.21 -3.82
N SER A 31 3.82 1.12 -4.57
CA SER A 31 3.17 -0.07 -4.03
C SER A 31 4.11 -0.74 -3.02
N PHE A 32 3.72 -0.82 -1.76
CA PHE A 32 4.55 -1.35 -0.67
C PHE A 32 3.94 -2.58 0.02
N GLY A 33 2.79 -3.05 -0.45
CA GLY A 33 2.15 -4.29 0.00
C GLY A 33 0.81 -4.47 -0.68
N ARG A 34 -0.14 -5.13 -0.02
CA ARG A 34 -1.51 -5.35 -0.51
C ARG A 34 -2.50 -5.13 0.61
N CYS A 35 -3.64 -4.54 0.29
CA CYS A 35 -4.75 -4.40 1.22
C CYS A 35 -5.66 -5.62 1.21
N GLN A 36 -5.87 -6.20 0.02
CA GLN A 36 -6.71 -7.37 -0.21
C GLN A 36 -6.17 -8.12 -1.42
N GLN A 37 -6.74 -9.28 -1.73
CA GLN A 37 -6.36 -10.05 -2.91
C GLN A 37 -6.62 -9.23 -4.18
N GLY A 38 -5.55 -8.77 -4.82
CA GLY A 38 -5.62 -7.93 -6.03
C GLY A 38 -5.52 -6.42 -5.80
N VAL A 39 -5.54 -5.94 -4.55
CA VAL A 39 -5.51 -4.49 -4.23
C VAL A 39 -4.15 -4.11 -3.65
N PRO A 40 -3.23 -3.48 -4.43
CA PRO A 40 -1.97 -2.97 -3.88
C PRO A 40 -2.19 -1.86 -2.84
N CYS A 41 -1.34 -1.87 -1.81
CA CYS A 41 -1.21 -0.75 -0.88
C CYS A 41 -0.22 0.27 -1.44
N CYS A 42 -0.70 1.47 -1.71
CA CYS A 42 0.07 2.59 -2.25
C CYS A 42 0.47 3.56 -1.15
N ARG A 43 1.77 3.82 -0.99
CA ARG A 43 2.28 4.75 0.01
C ARG A 43 3.16 5.80 -0.64
N THR A 44 3.02 7.06 -0.23
CA THR A 44 3.92 8.13 -0.63
C THR A 44 5.33 7.86 -0.09
N VAL A 45 6.35 7.97 -0.94
CA VAL A 45 7.76 7.85 -0.54
C VAL A 45 8.31 9.15 0.01
#